data_AF-A0A1X7DWE5-F1
#
_entry.id   AF-A0A1X7DWE5-F1
#
_cell.length_a   1.000
_cell.length_b   1.000
_cell.length_c   1.000
_cell.angle_alpha   90.00
_cell.angle_beta   90.00
_cell.angle_gamma   90.00
#
_symmetry.space_group_name_H-M   'P 1'
#
loop_
_entity.id
_entity.type
_entity.pdbx_description
1 polymer ?
#
loop_
_entity_poly.entity_id
_entity_poly.type
_entity_poly.pdbx_seq_one_letter_code
_entity_poly.pdbx_strand_id
1 'polypeptide(L)'
;MSTPGTPQATAARCEPPLARVMRPLNTAVERFIPSALIFAIVLTVLVALMALLLTDSGPVAVIQGWGTGLSGLLEFMTQMALVLLLGHALASTRPVRAGLGKLASVPRSPLRAYVFVFVIAAVASLITWGFGLVVGGLLAREVAAEFARRRQAVSFPMLVASGFSGFVVWHMGYSGSGPLTAATPGSFI
;
A
#
# COMPACT_ATOMS: atom_id res chain seq x y z
N MET A 1 8.60 25.95 -44.03
CA MET A 1 9.13 26.10 -42.67
C MET A 1 8.89 24.79 -41.95
N SER A 2 9.91 23.94 -41.97
CA SER A 2 9.84 22.53 -41.58
C SER A 2 10.37 22.43 -40.15
N THR A 3 9.52 22.08 -39.19
CA THR A 3 9.99 21.70 -37.85
C THR A 3 10.50 20.25 -37.91
N PRO A 4 11.74 19.97 -37.52
CA PRO A 4 12.34 18.65 -37.66
C PRO A 4 11.72 17.67 -36.67
N GLY A 5 11.37 16.49 -37.19
CA GLY A 5 10.84 15.38 -36.41
C GLY A 5 11.85 14.88 -35.39
N THR A 6 11.41 14.73 -34.14
CA THR A 6 12.10 13.96 -33.12
C THR A 6 12.03 12.48 -33.50
N PRO A 7 13.16 11.77 -33.66
CA PRO A 7 13.13 10.34 -33.85
C PRO A 7 12.62 9.68 -32.56
N GLN A 8 11.44 9.05 -32.62
CA GLN A 8 11.06 8.04 -31.64
C GLN A 8 12.01 6.85 -31.83
N ALA A 9 13.13 6.87 -31.11
CA ALA A 9 13.98 5.70 -30.96
C ALA A 9 13.19 4.68 -30.13
N THR A 10 12.49 3.78 -30.82
CA THR A 10 11.88 2.56 -30.29
C THR A 10 13.01 1.65 -29.79
N ALA A 11 13.53 1.94 -28.60
CA ALA A 11 14.40 1.03 -27.90
C ALA A 11 13.55 -0.17 -27.48
N ALA A 12 13.64 -1.26 -28.24
CA ALA A 12 13.14 -2.57 -27.85
C ALA A 12 13.82 -2.96 -26.54
N ARG A 13 13.20 -2.63 -25.41
CA ARG A 13 13.61 -3.18 -24.11
C ARG A 13 13.29 -4.66 -24.16
N CYS A 14 14.32 -5.50 -24.31
CA CYS A 14 14.22 -6.90 -23.95
C CYS A 14 13.68 -6.97 -22.53
N GLU A 15 12.44 -7.44 -22.40
CA GLU A 15 11.85 -7.69 -21.11
C GLU A 15 12.68 -8.75 -20.39
N PRO A 16 12.99 -8.56 -19.09
CA PRO A 16 13.64 -9.60 -18.33
C PRO A 16 12.78 -10.88 -18.41
N PRO A 17 13.38 -12.08 -18.52
CA PRO A 17 12.64 -13.33 -18.73
C PRO A 17 11.54 -13.56 -17.68
N LEU A 18 11.74 -13.05 -16.46
CA LEU A 18 10.75 -13.05 -15.39
C LEU A 18 9.47 -12.24 -15.73
N ALA A 19 9.60 -11.07 -16.36
CA ALA A 19 8.46 -10.24 -16.73
C ALA A 19 7.56 -10.93 -17.78
N ARG A 20 8.14 -11.71 -18.69
CA ARG A 20 7.38 -12.48 -19.69
C ARG A 20 6.55 -13.58 -19.04
N VAL A 21 7.06 -14.21 -17.98
CA VAL A 21 6.36 -15.25 -17.22
C VAL A 21 5.23 -14.67 -16.36
N MET A 22 5.40 -13.46 -15.81
CA MET A 22 4.38 -12.84 -14.94
C MET A 22 3.24 -12.17 -15.71
N ARG A 23 3.41 -11.83 -17.00
CA ARG A 23 2.39 -11.18 -17.84
C ARG A 23 1.01 -11.87 -17.84
N PRO A 24 0.87 -13.18 -18.13
CA PRO A 24 -0.46 -13.81 -18.18
C PRO A 24 -1.16 -13.77 -16.82
N LEU A 25 -0.41 -13.94 -15.72
CA LEU A 25 -0.94 -13.81 -14.37
C LEU A 25 -1.43 -12.38 -14.10
N ASN A 26 -0.62 -11.37 -14.46
CA ASN A 26 -0.98 -9.97 -14.26
C ASN A 26 -2.25 -9.61 -15.04
N THR A 27 -2.36 -10.03 -16.31
CA THR A 27 -3.55 -9.78 -17.13
C THR A 27 -4.80 -10.49 -16.60
N ALA A 28 -4.67 -11.70 -16.06
CA ALA A 28 -5.79 -12.38 -15.42
C ALA A 28 -6.21 -11.63 -14.14
N VAL A 29 -5.27 -11.30 -13.26
CA VAL A 29 -5.52 -10.58 -12.01
C VAL A 29 -6.18 -9.22 -12.26
N GLU A 30 -5.63 -8.41 -13.17
CA GLU A 30 -6.17 -7.10 -13.53
C GLU A 30 -7.58 -7.18 -14.13
N ARG A 31 -7.91 -8.29 -14.81
CA ARG A 31 -9.23 -8.48 -15.45
C ARG A 31 -10.27 -9.10 -14.53
N PHE A 32 -9.86 -9.94 -13.58
CA PHE A 32 -10.76 -10.72 -12.73
C PHE A 32 -10.90 -10.20 -11.31
N ILE A 33 -9.98 -9.37 -10.80
CA ILE A 33 -10.14 -8.77 -9.47
C ILE A 33 -11.04 -7.54 -9.58
N PRO A 34 -12.32 -7.63 -9.18
CA PRO A 34 -13.18 -6.45 -9.09
C PRO A 34 -12.60 -5.49 -8.05
N SER A 35 -12.98 -4.23 -8.13
CA SER A 35 -12.65 -3.28 -7.06
C SER A 35 -13.16 -3.81 -5.71
N ALA A 36 -12.45 -3.50 -4.63
CA ALA A 36 -12.79 -3.99 -3.29
C ALA A 36 -14.25 -3.69 -2.89
N LEU A 37 -14.78 -2.55 -3.33
CA LEU A 37 -16.18 -2.18 -3.10
C LEU A 37 -17.16 -3.08 -3.87
N ILE A 38 -16.90 -3.34 -5.16
CA ILE A 38 -17.73 -4.23 -5.96
C ILE A 38 -17.70 -5.64 -5.37
N PHE A 39 -16.51 -6.11 -4.96
CA PHE A 39 -16.35 -7.39 -4.29
C PHE A 39 -17.22 -7.47 -3.03
N ALA A 40 -17.17 -6.46 -2.17
CA ALA A 40 -17.97 -6.40 -0.93
C ALA A 40 -19.48 -6.40 -1.20
N ILE A 41 -19.96 -5.66 -2.22
CA ILE A 41 -21.37 -5.62 -2.61
C ILE A 41 -21.83 -6.99 -3.12
N VAL A 42 -21.07 -7.62 -4.02
CA VAL A 42 -21.39 -8.95 -4.56
C VAL A 42 -21.42 -9.98 -3.44
N LEU A 43 -20.43 -9.96 -2.54
CA LEU A 43 -20.38 -10.86 -1.41
C LEU A 43 -21.56 -10.64 -0.45
N THR A 44 -21.96 -9.39 -0.22
CA THR A 44 -23.14 -9.06 0.60
C THR A 44 -24.41 -9.68 0.02
N VAL A 45 -24.64 -9.52 -1.28
CA VAL A 45 -25.81 -10.12 -1.96
C VAL A 45 -25.74 -11.64 -1.94
N LEU A 46 -24.57 -12.21 -2.22
CA LEU A 46 -24.36 -13.67 -2.20
C LEU A 46 -24.65 -14.26 -0.81
N VAL A 47 -24.11 -13.65 0.24
CA VAL A 47 -24.34 -14.09 1.63
C VAL A 47 -25.80 -13.93 2.02
N ALA A 48 -26.46 -12.84 1.61
CA ALA A 48 -27.90 -12.66 1.84
C ALA A 48 -28.74 -13.75 1.16
N LEU A 49 -28.44 -14.08 -0.11
CA LEU A 49 -29.12 -15.17 -0.82
C LEU A 49 -28.87 -16.53 -0.16
N MET A 50 -27.62 -16.82 0.23
CA MET A 50 -27.30 -18.06 0.93
C MET A 50 -28.04 -18.15 2.28
N ALA A 51 -28.13 -17.05 3.04
CA ALA A 51 -28.87 -17.03 4.29
C ALA A 51 -30.36 -17.34 4.08
N LEU A 52 -30.98 -16.78 3.04
CA LEU A 52 -32.40 -17.01 2.74
C LEU A 52 -32.70 -18.41 2.17
N LEU A 53 -31.76 -19.00 1.43
CA LEU A 53 -31.96 -20.28 0.75
C LEU A 53 -31.51 -21.49 1.58
N LEU A 54 -30.51 -21.31 2.46
CA LEU A 54 -29.85 -22.40 3.17
C LEU A 54 -30.09 -22.38 4.70
N THR A 55 -30.81 -21.39 5.23
CA THR A 55 -31.11 -21.29 6.66
C THR A 55 -32.57 -20.92 6.91
N ASP A 56 -33.05 -21.11 8.14
CA ASP A 56 -34.41 -20.75 8.57
C ASP A 56 -34.60 -19.22 8.78
N SER A 57 -33.66 -18.40 8.33
CA SER A 57 -33.68 -16.95 8.52
C SER A 57 -34.66 -16.27 7.56
N GLY A 58 -35.63 -15.52 8.11
CA GLY A 58 -36.52 -14.69 7.30
C GLY A 58 -35.83 -13.43 6.72
N PRO A 59 -36.40 -12.79 5.68
CA PRO A 59 -35.85 -11.59 5.06
C PRO A 59 -35.54 -10.44 6.02
N VAL A 60 -36.40 -10.23 7.01
CA VAL A 60 -36.21 -9.19 8.03
C VAL A 60 -34.99 -9.49 8.91
N ALA A 61 -34.80 -10.74 9.31
CA ALA A 61 -33.66 -11.16 10.13
C ALA A 61 -32.33 -10.99 9.38
N VAL A 62 -32.30 -11.30 8.08
CA VAL A 62 -31.10 -11.12 7.24
C VAL A 62 -30.71 -9.64 7.13
N ILE A 63 -31.69 -8.74 6.89
CA ILE A 63 -31.43 -7.29 6.81
C ILE A 63 -30.98 -6.75 8.18
N GLN A 64 -31.63 -7.17 9.27
CA GLN A 64 -31.23 -6.78 10.61
C GLN A 64 -29.82 -7.25 10.94
N GLY A 65 -29.48 -8.51 10.65
CA GLY A 65 -28.14 -9.07 10.86
C GLY A 65 -27.07 -8.32 10.07
N TRP A 66 -27.34 -7.96 8.82
CA TRP A 66 -26.45 -7.12 8.02
C TRP A 66 -26.26 -5.73 8.66
N GLY A 67 -27.34 -5.07 9.06
CA GLY A 67 -27.31 -3.76 9.70
C GLY A 67 -26.55 -3.75 11.03
N THR A 68 -26.80 -4.75 11.89
CA THR A 68 -26.08 -4.89 13.17
C THR A 68 -24.60 -5.17 12.93
N GLY A 69 -24.27 -6.04 11.97
CA GLY A 69 -22.88 -6.33 11.60
C GLY A 69 -22.14 -5.08 11.10
N LEU A 70 -22.78 -4.30 10.22
CA LEU A 70 -22.20 -3.04 9.73
C LEU A 70 -21.97 -2.05 10.89
N SER A 71 -22.95 -1.88 11.77
CA SER A 71 -22.84 -0.96 12.90
C SER A 71 -21.76 -1.37 13.90
N GLY A 72 -21.56 -2.68 14.13
CA GLY A 72 -20.49 -3.20 14.98
C GLY A 72 -19.08 -2.99 14.41
N LEU A 73 -18.96 -2.79 13.09
CA LEU A 73 -17.67 -2.51 12.43
C LEU A 73 -17.34 -1.02 12.36
N LEU A 74 -18.28 -0.11 12.69
CA LEU A 74 -18.08 1.33 12.54
C LEU A 74 -16.89 1.84 13.37
N GLU A 75 -16.76 1.39 14.62
CA GLU A 75 -15.66 1.78 15.49
C GLU A 75 -14.31 1.34 14.89
N PHE A 76 -14.20 0.07 14.52
CA PHE A 76 -13.01 -0.47 13.88
C PHE A 76 -12.66 0.25 12.57
N MET A 77 -13.64 0.47 11.69
CA MET A 77 -13.44 1.19 10.43
C MET A 77 -12.98 2.63 10.68
N THR A 78 -13.53 3.31 11.70
CA THR A 78 -13.13 4.67 12.08
C THR A 78 -11.69 4.68 12.58
N GLN A 79 -11.31 3.73 13.45
CA GLN A 79 -9.93 3.59 13.92
C GLN A 79 -8.97 3.39 12.75
N MET A 80 -9.28 2.47 11.82
CA MET A 80 -8.43 2.21 10.65
C MET A 80 -8.35 3.43 9.71
N ALA A 81 -9.47 4.10 9.47
CA ALA A 81 -9.52 5.31 8.66
C ALA A 81 -8.68 6.45 9.27
N LEU A 82 -8.76 6.64 10.59
CA LEU A 82 -7.96 7.64 11.31
C LEU A 82 -6.47 7.32 11.25
N VAL A 83 -6.07 6.05 11.42
CA VAL A 83 -4.65 5.66 11.31
C VAL A 83 -4.08 5.99 9.93
N LEU A 84 -4.82 5.68 8.85
CA LEU A 84 -4.41 6.01 7.49
C LEU A 84 -4.40 7.52 7.22
N LEU A 85 -5.46 8.22 7.64
CA LEU A 85 -5.62 9.66 7.45
C LEU A 85 -4.51 10.43 8.18
N LEU A 86 -4.26 10.12 9.46
CA LEU A 86 -3.23 10.76 10.27
C LEU A 86 -1.83 10.42 9.77
N GLY A 87 -1.59 9.16 9.38
CA GLY A 87 -0.33 8.76 8.75
C GLY A 87 -0.05 9.55 7.47
N HIS A 88 -1.06 9.71 6.62
CA HIS A 88 -0.98 10.53 5.41
C HIS A 88 -0.79 12.02 5.71
N ALA A 89 -1.57 12.57 6.65
CA ALA A 89 -1.49 13.98 7.04
C ALA A 89 -0.09 14.31 7.57
N LEU A 90 0.47 13.48 8.44
CA LEU A 90 1.82 13.61 8.97
C LEU A 90 2.87 13.56 7.85
N ALA A 91 2.77 12.58 6.95
CA ALA A 91 3.68 12.45 5.81
C ALA A 91 3.61 13.64 4.83
N SER A 92 2.45 14.30 4.75
CA SER A 92 2.24 15.45 3.89
C SER A 92 2.73 16.78 4.47
N THR A 93 3.15 16.81 5.74
CA THR A 93 3.70 18.02 6.37
C THR A 93 5.00 18.51 5.71
N ARG A 94 5.23 19.83 5.74
CA ARG A 94 6.45 20.44 5.18
C ARG A 94 7.75 19.87 5.77
N PRO A 95 7.87 19.66 7.10
CA PRO A 95 9.10 19.11 7.69
C PRO A 95 9.39 17.70 7.19
N VAL A 96 8.38 16.84 7.10
CA VAL A 96 8.56 15.46 6.62
C VAL A 96 8.97 15.45 5.16
N ARG A 97 8.27 16.20 4.29
CA ARG A 97 8.64 16.30 2.87
C ARG A 97 10.05 16.85 2.66
N ALA A 98 10.46 17.87 3.43
CA ALA A 98 11.81 18.40 3.39
C ALA A 98 12.85 17.38 3.86
N GLY A 99 12.53 16.63 4.91
CA GLY A 99 13.36 15.52 5.41
C GLY A 99 13.53 14.42 4.37
N LEU A 100 12.44 13.99 3.72
CA LEU A 100 12.48 12.98 2.65
C LEU A 100 13.30 13.45 1.44
N GLY A 101 13.19 14.72 1.05
CA GLY A 101 14.00 15.29 -0.02
C GLY A 101 15.50 15.26 0.32
N LYS A 102 15.88 15.57 1.56
CA LYS A 102 17.27 15.44 2.03
C LYS A 102 17.73 13.99 2.04
N LEU A 103 16.92 13.09 2.59
CA LEU A 103 17.19 11.65 2.65
C LEU A 103 17.37 11.04 1.26
N ALA A 104 16.60 11.50 0.26
CA ALA A 104 16.69 11.02 -1.11
C ALA A 104 18.06 11.27 -1.76
N SER A 105 18.83 12.25 -1.28
CA SER A 105 20.18 12.56 -1.76
C SER A 105 21.27 11.62 -1.23
N VAL A 106 20.98 10.85 -0.17
CA VAL A 106 21.94 9.96 0.50
C VAL A 106 22.39 8.77 -0.36
N PRO A 107 21.50 7.98 -0.98
CA PRO A 107 21.94 6.85 -1.80
C PRO A 107 22.68 7.32 -3.06
N ARG A 108 23.82 6.67 -3.36
CA ARG A 108 24.68 6.96 -4.53
C ARG A 108 24.74 5.85 -5.57
N SER A 109 24.09 4.71 -5.31
CA SER A 109 24.01 3.58 -6.24
C SER A 109 22.61 2.95 -6.20
N PRO A 110 22.17 2.27 -7.27
CA PRO A 110 20.82 1.69 -7.34
C PRO A 110 20.53 0.68 -6.23
N LEU A 111 21.46 -0.22 -5.93
CA LEU A 111 21.29 -1.19 -4.84
C LEU A 111 21.14 -0.50 -3.48
N ARG A 112 21.97 0.52 -3.21
CA ARG A 112 21.87 1.31 -1.98
C ARG A 112 20.54 2.06 -1.93
N ALA A 113 20.02 2.53 -3.06
CA ALA A 113 18.72 3.19 -3.12
C ALA A 113 17.58 2.25 -2.71
N TYR A 114 17.56 1.00 -3.22
CA TYR A 114 16.56 0.01 -2.85
C TYR A 114 16.59 -0.32 -1.36
N VAL A 115 17.78 -0.67 -0.83
CA VAL A 115 17.95 -0.97 0.60
C VAL A 115 17.60 0.25 1.47
N PHE A 116 18.01 1.44 1.06
CA PHE A 116 17.72 2.67 1.80
C PHE A 116 16.22 2.96 1.89
N VAL A 117 15.50 2.86 0.76
CA VAL A 117 14.04 3.03 0.74
C VAL A 117 13.37 1.99 1.64
N PHE A 118 13.79 0.72 1.58
CA PHE A 118 13.30 -0.34 2.45
C PHE A 118 13.48 -0.01 3.94
N VAL A 119 14.70 0.37 4.35
CA VAL A 119 15.01 0.64 5.77
C VAL A 119 14.21 1.83 6.29
N ILE A 120 14.13 2.92 5.53
CA ILE A 120 13.37 4.10 5.97
C ILE A 120 11.88 3.80 6.04
N ALA A 121 11.33 3.05 5.07
CA ALA A 121 9.93 2.61 5.10
C ALA A 121 9.66 1.68 6.30
N ALA A 122 10.60 0.80 6.64
CA ALA A 122 10.51 -0.08 7.81
C ALA A 122 10.51 0.71 9.13
N VAL A 123 11.45 1.64 9.30
CA VAL A 123 11.50 2.52 10.48
C VAL A 123 10.23 3.35 10.60
N ALA A 124 9.73 3.93 9.50
CA ALA A 124 8.47 4.65 9.48
C ALA A 124 7.27 3.75 9.85
N SER A 125 7.26 2.50 9.38
CA SER A 125 6.22 1.51 9.70
C SER A 125 6.23 1.09 11.18
N LEU A 126 7.40 1.07 11.82
CA LEU A 126 7.52 0.79 13.27
C LEU A 126 6.93 1.89 14.15
N ILE A 127 6.96 3.15 13.67
CA ILE A 127 6.29 4.26 14.36
C ILE A 127 4.78 4.08 14.22
N THR A 128 4.30 4.08 12.97
CA THR A 128 2.93 3.72 12.65
C THR A 128 2.84 3.18 11.23
N TRP A 129 2.14 2.07 11.09
CA TRP A 129 2.03 1.33 9.84
C TRP A 129 1.42 2.20 8.72
N GLY A 130 0.46 3.07 9.05
CA GLY A 130 -0.14 4.01 8.09
C GLY A 130 0.84 5.06 7.55
N PHE A 131 1.75 5.56 8.40
CA PHE A 131 2.81 6.48 7.98
C PHE A 131 3.85 5.80 7.11
N GLY A 132 4.25 4.58 7.47
CA GLY A 132 5.21 3.76 6.72
C GLY A 132 4.81 3.55 5.26
N LEU A 133 3.53 3.22 5.00
CA LEU A 133 2.99 3.06 3.65
C LEU A 133 3.14 4.34 2.81
N VAL A 134 2.84 5.51 3.38
CA VAL A 134 2.90 6.79 2.66
C VAL A 134 4.36 7.22 2.44
N VAL A 135 5.20 7.09 3.47
CA VAL A 135 6.63 7.44 3.40
C VAL A 135 7.37 6.60 2.37
N GLY A 136 7.13 5.28 2.32
CA GLY A 136 7.76 4.39 1.35
C GLY A 136 7.52 4.85 -0.09
N GLY A 137 6.27 5.20 -0.42
CA GLY A 137 5.91 5.71 -1.75
C GLY A 137 6.50 7.08 -2.05
N LEU A 138 6.43 8.02 -1.10
CA LEU A 138 6.99 9.36 -1.25
C LEU A 138 8.52 9.30 -1.44
N LEU A 139 9.23 8.55 -0.61
CA LEU A 139 10.68 8.42 -0.68
C LEU A 139 11.12 7.73 -1.97
N ALA A 140 10.41 6.69 -2.42
CA ALA A 140 10.67 6.04 -3.72
C ALA A 140 10.63 7.06 -4.87
N ARG A 141 9.64 7.96 -4.86
CA ARG A 141 9.52 9.03 -5.87
C ARG A 141 10.65 10.05 -5.76
N GLU A 142 10.98 10.52 -4.55
CA GLU A 142 12.05 11.51 -4.36
C GLU A 142 13.43 10.94 -4.74
N VAL A 143 13.70 9.67 -4.40
CA VAL A 143 14.94 8.97 -4.78
C VAL A 143 15.01 8.79 -6.30
N ALA A 144 13.91 8.41 -6.95
CA ALA A 144 13.86 8.32 -8.40
C ALA A 144 14.14 9.68 -9.07
N ALA A 145 13.58 10.76 -8.54
CA ALA A 145 13.81 12.12 -9.03
C ALA A 145 15.28 12.55 -8.85
N GLU A 146 15.92 12.20 -7.72
CA GLU A 146 17.34 12.50 -7.50
C GLU A 146 18.26 11.73 -8.45
N PHE A 147 18.00 10.45 -8.69
CA PHE A 147 18.78 9.66 -9.65
C PHE A 147 18.62 10.18 -11.08
N ALA A 148 17.41 10.62 -11.45
CA ALA A 148 17.16 11.28 -12.73
C ALA A 148 17.97 12.59 -12.86
N ARG A 149 18.01 13.43 -11.81
CA ARG A 149 18.85 14.66 -11.78
C ARG A 149 20.34 14.35 -11.98
N ARG A 150 20.82 13.24 -11.41
CA ARG A 150 22.21 12.78 -11.54
C ARG A 150 22.50 12.02 -12.86
N ARG A 151 21.51 11.88 -13.74
CA ARG A 151 21.58 11.04 -14.96
C ARG A 151 21.99 9.59 -14.68
N GLN A 152 21.55 9.05 -13.55
CA GLN A 152 21.79 7.66 -13.15
C GLN A 152 20.53 6.82 -13.35
N ALA A 153 20.69 5.60 -13.87
CA ALA A 153 19.58 4.68 -14.04
C ALA A 153 19.18 4.06 -12.69
N VAL A 154 17.89 4.09 -12.37
CA VAL A 154 17.27 3.35 -11.26
C VAL A 154 15.92 2.82 -11.69
N SER A 155 15.55 1.62 -11.24
CA SER A 155 14.25 1.03 -11.56
C SER A 155 13.21 1.56 -10.58
N PHE A 156 12.26 2.37 -11.07
CA PHE A 156 11.16 2.88 -10.25
C PHE A 156 10.29 1.75 -9.66
N PRO A 157 9.91 0.69 -10.41
CA PRO A 157 9.21 -0.46 -9.83
C PRO A 157 9.97 -1.11 -8.66
N MET A 158 11.30 -1.19 -8.74
CA MET A 158 12.10 -1.74 -7.63
C MET A 158 12.14 -0.81 -6.42
N LEU A 159 12.15 0.51 -6.61
CA LEU A 159 12.02 1.46 -5.49
C LEU A 159 10.66 1.32 -4.80
N VAL A 160 9.58 1.20 -5.58
CA VAL A 160 8.23 0.97 -5.05
C VAL A 160 8.17 -0.37 -4.30
N ALA A 161 8.66 -1.45 -4.91
CA ALA A 161 8.74 -2.76 -4.26
C ALA A 161 9.56 -2.73 -2.97
N SER A 162 10.67 -1.98 -2.93
CA SER A 162 11.48 -1.81 -1.72
C SER A 162 10.71 -1.07 -0.62
N GLY A 163 10.00 0.00 -0.99
CA GLY A 163 9.17 0.76 -0.04
C GLY A 163 8.05 -0.07 0.55
N PHE A 164 7.33 -0.83 -0.29
CA PHE A 164 6.30 -1.78 0.17
C PHE A 164 6.89 -2.91 1.01
N SER A 165 8.06 -3.44 0.64
CA SER A 165 8.71 -4.51 1.40
C SER A 165 9.11 -4.05 2.81
N GLY A 166 9.43 -2.77 3.00
CA GLY A 166 9.72 -2.20 4.31
C GLY A 166 8.55 -2.33 5.29
N PHE A 167 7.32 -2.49 4.80
CA PHE A 167 6.14 -2.73 5.63
C PHE A 167 6.18 -4.06 6.40
N VAL A 168 7.05 -5.01 6.05
CA VAL A 168 7.09 -6.36 6.66
C VAL A 168 7.19 -6.35 8.20
N VAL A 169 7.82 -5.32 8.78
CA VAL A 169 8.01 -5.19 10.23
C VAL A 169 6.87 -4.48 10.97
N TRP A 170 5.80 -4.09 10.28
CA TRP A 170 4.77 -3.18 10.82
C TRP A 170 4.12 -3.67 12.12
N HIS A 171 3.98 -4.99 12.29
CA HIS A 171 3.43 -5.58 13.52
C HIS A 171 4.35 -5.50 14.74
N MET A 172 5.65 -5.28 14.52
CA MET A 172 6.66 -5.18 15.60
C MET A 172 6.83 -3.76 16.13
N GLY A 173 6.08 -2.80 15.59
CA GLY A 173 6.13 -1.40 15.99
C GLY A 173 5.29 -1.08 17.22
N TYR A 174 5.34 0.18 17.65
CA TYR A 174 4.49 0.71 18.72
C TYR A 174 2.98 0.61 18.39
N SER A 175 2.65 0.53 17.11
CA SER A 175 1.29 0.39 16.60
C SER A 175 0.84 -1.07 16.40
N GLY A 176 1.62 -2.05 16.86
CA GLY A 176 1.27 -3.46 16.74
C GLY A 176 0.13 -3.85 17.70
N SER A 177 -0.93 -4.47 17.17
CA SER A 177 -2.09 -4.88 17.97
C SER A 177 -1.70 -5.83 19.11
N GLY A 178 -0.86 -6.84 18.85
CA GLY A 178 -0.37 -7.77 19.88
C GLY A 178 0.38 -7.07 21.04
N PRO A 179 1.45 -6.30 20.76
CA PRO A 179 2.16 -5.53 21.77
C PRO A 179 1.27 -4.55 22.57
N LEU A 180 0.33 -3.88 21.91
CA LEU A 180 -0.63 -2.98 22.57
C LEU A 180 -1.58 -3.73 23.51
N THR A 181 -2.08 -4.88 23.07
CA THR A 181 -2.92 -5.74 23.93
C THR A 181 -2.14 -6.21 25.16
N ALA A 182 -0.91 -6.72 24.99
CA ALA A 182 -0.06 -7.16 26.10
C ALA A 182 0.29 -6.02 27.08
N ALA A 183 0.40 -4.78 26.59
CA ALA A 183 0.67 -3.60 27.43
C ALA A 183 -0.58 -3.03 28.12
N THR A 184 -1.77 -3.57 27.88
CA THR A 184 -3.02 -3.09 28.47
C THR A 184 -3.23 -3.71 29.86
N PRO A 185 -3.58 -2.92 30.91
CA PRO A 185 -3.88 -3.46 32.23
C PRO A 185 -5.02 -4.48 32.18
N GLY A 186 -4.79 -5.69 32.70
CA GLY A 186 -5.75 -6.80 32.65
C GLY A 186 -5.71 -7.62 31.36
N SER A 187 -4.64 -7.53 30.58
CA SER A 187 -4.40 -8.37 29.40
C SER A 187 -4.48 -9.87 29.71
N PHE A 188 -5.09 -10.63 28.79
CA PHE A 188 -5.13 -12.10 28.81
C PHE A 188 -3.87 -12.74 28.20
N ILE A 189 -3.04 -11.92 27.54
CA ILE A 189 -1.71 -12.25 27.00
C ILE A 189 -0.65 -11.68 27.93
#